data_AF-A0A7Z0UHW8-F1
#
_entry.id   AF-A0A7Z0UHW8-F1
#
_cell.length_a   1.000
_cell.length_b   1.000
_cell.length_c   1.000
_cell.angle_alpha   90.00
_cell.angle_beta   90.00
_cell.angle_gamma   90.00
#
_symmetry.space_group_name_H-M   'P 1'
#
loop_
_entity.id
_entity.type
_entity.pdbx_description
1 polymer ?
#
loop_
_entity_poly.entity_id
_entity_poly.type
_entity_poly.pdbx_seq_one_letter_code
_entity_poly.pdbx_strand_id
1 'polypeptide(L)'
;MTIQTNLTDPLLTAEHWMEAGRAVAIATVIETWGSAPRPVGSQLVVDGDGNFEGSVSGGCVEGAVVAAAAEVIAAGKAQMLEFGVADETAWRVGLSCGGRIRVFVERLG
;
A
#
# COMPACT_ATOMS: atom_id res chain seq x y z
N MET A 1 2.58 -30.46 -4.47
CA MET A 1 2.54 -29.09 -5.03
C MET A 1 2.82 -28.17 -3.87
N THR A 2 4.09 -27.92 -3.61
CA THR A 2 4.54 -27.19 -2.42
C THR A 2 4.29 -25.71 -2.66
N ILE A 3 3.36 -25.11 -1.92
CA ILE A 3 3.25 -23.65 -1.87
C ILE A 3 4.59 -23.18 -1.31
N GLN A 4 5.37 -22.53 -2.16
CA GLN A 4 6.62 -21.91 -1.76
C GLN A 4 6.21 -20.64 -1.00
N THR A 5 6.04 -20.75 0.31
CA THR A 5 5.82 -19.61 1.21
C THR A 5 7.09 -18.77 1.19
N ASN A 6 7.15 -17.81 0.26
CA ASN A 6 8.08 -16.70 0.38
C ASN A 6 7.77 -15.99 1.71
N LEU A 7 8.80 -15.76 2.51
CA LEU A 7 8.79 -15.12 3.83
C LEU A 7 8.37 -13.63 3.81
N THR A 8 7.63 -13.19 2.77
CA THR A 8 7.26 -11.81 2.47
C THR A 8 5.88 -11.77 1.82
N ASP A 9 4.92 -12.52 2.37
CA ASP A 9 3.52 -12.42 1.99
C ASP A 9 2.81 -11.42 2.94
N PRO A 10 2.36 -10.26 2.45
CA PRO A 10 1.68 -9.27 3.27
C PRO A 10 0.35 -9.78 3.83
N LEU A 11 -0.32 -10.75 3.18
CA LEU A 11 -1.55 -11.34 3.69
C LEU A 11 -1.30 -12.28 4.86
N LEU A 12 -0.25 -13.10 4.79
CA LEU A 12 0.15 -13.93 5.94
C LEU A 12 0.62 -13.08 7.12
N THR A 13 1.25 -11.94 6.85
CA THR A 13 1.64 -10.99 7.90
C THR A 13 0.42 -10.34 8.53
N ALA A 14 -0.55 -9.93 7.72
CA ALA A 14 -1.82 -9.39 8.18
C ALA A 14 -2.56 -10.38 9.09
N GLU A 15 -2.66 -11.64 8.68
CA GLU A 15 -3.28 -12.72 9.45
C GLU A 15 -2.63 -12.86 10.83
N HIS A 16 -1.30 -13.03 10.88
CA HIS A 16 -0.58 -13.15 12.15
C HIS A 16 -0.75 -11.92 13.06
N TRP A 17 -0.76 -10.70 12.50
CA TRP A 17 -0.96 -9.49 13.28
C TRP A 17 -2.38 -9.38 13.84
N MET A 18 -3.39 -9.76 13.06
CA MET A 18 -4.77 -9.84 13.52
C MET A 18 -4.94 -10.90 14.63
N GLU A 19 -4.34 -12.08 14.47
CA GLU A 19 -4.32 -13.13 15.50
C GLU A 19 -3.64 -12.66 16.80
N ALA A 20 -2.63 -11.80 16.69
CA ALA A 20 -1.96 -11.16 17.82
C ALA A 20 -2.76 -9.98 18.44
N GLY A 21 -3.98 -9.72 17.95
CA GLY A 21 -4.87 -8.66 18.46
C GLY A 21 -4.45 -7.24 18.05
N ARG A 22 -3.61 -7.11 17.02
CA ARG A 22 -3.21 -5.78 16.50
C ARG A 22 -4.31 -5.24 15.60
N ALA A 23 -4.47 -3.91 15.60
CA ALA A 23 -5.23 -3.24 14.55
C ALA A 23 -4.39 -3.20 13.28
N VAL A 24 -4.99 -3.59 12.15
CA VAL A 24 -4.28 -3.77 10.88
C VAL A 24 -5.04 -3.08 9.77
N ALA A 25 -4.31 -2.48 8.82
CA ALA A 25 -4.84 -2.03 7.54
C ALA A 25 -4.03 -2.62 6.39
N ILE A 26 -4.69 -2.80 5.25
CA ILE A 26 -4.08 -3.23 4.00
C ILE A 26 -4.24 -2.14 2.95
N ALA A 27 -3.16 -1.89 2.23
CA ALA A 27 -3.09 -1.01 1.09
C ALA A 27 -2.88 -1.85 -0.17
N THR A 28 -3.79 -1.75 -1.14
CA THR A 28 -3.77 -2.53 -2.38
C THR A 28 -3.72 -1.61 -3.58
N VAL A 29 -2.78 -1.82 -4.50
CA VAL A 29 -2.79 -1.16 -5.81
C VAL A 29 -3.99 -1.68 -6.61
N ILE A 30 -4.99 -0.83 -6.84
CA ILE A 30 -6.21 -1.21 -7.57
C ILE A 30 -6.17 -0.82 -9.04
N GLU A 31 -5.40 0.21 -9.40
CA GLU A 31 -5.24 0.67 -10.77
C GLU A 31 -3.84 1.22 -11.00
N THR A 32 -3.35 1.09 -12.23
CA THR A 32 -2.05 1.58 -12.68
C THR A 32 -2.18 2.22 -14.06
N TRP A 33 -1.46 3.31 -14.29
CA TRP A 33 -1.34 3.97 -15.60
C TRP A 33 0.12 4.18 -15.97
N GLY A 34 0.43 4.09 -17.27
CA GLY A 34 1.78 4.30 -17.78
C GLY A 34 2.78 3.29 -17.21
N SER A 35 4.02 3.71 -17.02
CA SER A 35 5.09 2.89 -16.45
C SER A 35 5.07 2.91 -14.92
N ALA A 36 3.94 2.49 -14.34
CA ALA A 36 3.79 2.34 -12.90
C ALA A 36 4.83 1.35 -12.32
N PRO A 37 5.40 1.61 -11.13
CA PRO A 37 6.52 0.83 -10.60
C PRO A 37 6.11 -0.54 -10.04
N ARG A 38 4.82 -0.75 -9.75
CA ARG A 38 4.25 -2.01 -9.24
C ARG A 38 2.93 -2.30 -9.95
N PRO A 39 2.61 -3.59 -10.21
CA PRO A 39 1.36 -3.98 -10.85
C PRO A 39 0.17 -3.86 -9.90
N VAL A 40 -1.03 -3.80 -10.48
CA VAL A 40 -2.30 -4.01 -9.77
C VAL A 40 -2.24 -5.30 -8.95
N GLY A 41 -2.78 -5.27 -7.73
CA GLY A 41 -2.71 -6.36 -6.76
C GLY A 41 -1.47 -6.34 -5.86
N SER A 42 -0.54 -5.41 -6.07
CA SER A 42 0.57 -5.22 -5.11
C SER A 42 0.02 -4.70 -3.78
N GLN A 43 0.50 -5.27 -2.69
CA GLN A 43 -0.04 -5.05 -1.36
C GLN A 43 1.04 -4.57 -0.38
N LEU A 44 0.61 -3.76 0.57
CA LEU A 44 1.37 -3.35 1.74
C LEU A 44 0.44 -3.40 2.95
N VAL A 45 0.82 -4.13 4.00
CA VAL A 45 0.08 -4.21 5.26
C VAL A 45 0.73 -3.30 6.29
N VAL A 46 -0.06 -2.67 7.16
CA VAL A 46 0.39 -1.78 8.23
C VAL A 46 -0.33 -2.13 9.53
N ASP A 47 0.38 -2.20 10.65
CA ASP A 47 -0.25 -2.30 11.98
C ASP A 47 -0.41 -0.95 12.68
N GLY A 48 -1.12 -0.92 13.81
CA GLY A 48 -1.36 0.28 14.61
C GLY A 48 -0.10 0.95 15.18
N ASP A 49 1.04 0.26 15.20
CA ASP A 49 2.33 0.79 15.66
C ASP A 49 3.17 1.35 14.49
N GLY A 50 2.65 1.27 13.26
CA GLY A 50 3.32 1.74 12.05
C GLY A 50 4.32 0.74 11.46
N ASN A 51 4.35 -0.51 11.94
CA ASN A 51 5.10 -1.58 11.28
C ASN A 51 4.41 -1.90 9.95
N PHE A 52 5.19 -2.17 8.90
CA PHE A 52 4.63 -2.53 7.61
C PHE A 52 5.42 -3.62 6.89
N GLU A 53 4.74 -4.37 6.02
CA GLU A 53 5.32 -5.43 5.18
C GLU A 53 4.71 -5.37 3.77
N GLY A 54 5.48 -5.71 2.74
CA GLY A 54 5.08 -5.55 1.34
C GLY A 54 5.41 -4.17 0.76
N SER A 55 4.89 -3.90 -0.45
CA SER A 55 5.22 -2.68 -1.20
C SER A 55 4.20 -2.39 -2.29
N VAL A 56 3.81 -1.12 -2.43
CA VAL A 56 2.94 -0.63 -3.50
C VAL A 56 3.67 0.20 -4.55
N SER A 57 4.93 0.59 -4.32
CA SER A 57 5.72 1.35 -5.30
C SER A 57 7.21 1.02 -5.38
N GLY A 58 7.81 0.48 -4.31
CA GLY A 58 9.24 0.19 -4.23
C GLY A 58 10.05 1.25 -3.48
N GLY A 59 9.42 2.20 -2.78
CA GLY A 59 10.07 3.03 -1.76
C GLY A 59 9.62 4.50 -1.70
N CYS A 60 9.04 5.05 -2.77
CA CYS A 60 8.80 6.50 -2.85
C CYS A 60 7.50 6.95 -2.15
N VAL A 61 6.47 6.12 -2.09
CA VAL A 61 5.15 6.52 -1.55
C VAL A 61 4.72 5.71 -0.34
N GLU A 62 5.52 4.73 0.08
CA GLU A 62 5.26 3.85 1.22
C GLU A 62 5.00 4.66 2.51
N GLY A 63 5.77 5.71 2.77
CA GLY A 63 5.55 6.57 3.94
C GLY A 63 4.18 7.26 3.95
N ALA A 64 3.70 7.71 2.78
CA ALA A 64 2.37 8.32 2.66
C ALA A 64 1.26 7.27 2.85
N VAL A 65 1.47 6.06 2.35
CA VAL A 65 0.54 4.94 2.53
C VAL A 65 0.47 4.49 3.98
N VAL A 66 1.60 4.42 4.69
CA VAL A 66 1.66 4.10 6.12
C VAL A 66 0.92 5.15 6.95
N ALA A 67 1.10 6.44 6.65
CA ALA A 67 0.38 7.51 7.33
C ALA A 67 -1.15 7.40 7.12
N ALA A 68 -1.58 7.19 5.88
CA ALA A 68 -3.00 6.96 5.56
C ALA A 68 -3.54 5.69 6.24
N ALA A 69 -2.78 4.60 6.28
CA ALA A 69 -3.17 3.38 6.96
C ALA A 69 -3.39 3.61 8.47
N ALA A 70 -2.54 4.40 9.12
CA ALA A 70 -2.75 4.79 10.52
C ALA A 70 -4.05 5.59 10.72
N GLU A 71 -4.38 6.50 9.80
CA GLU A 71 -5.67 7.22 9.82
C GLU A 71 -6.86 6.27 9.62
N VAL A 72 -6.77 5.35 8.65
CA VAL A 72 -7.81 4.34 8.37
C VAL A 72 -8.03 3.43 9.57
N ILE A 73 -6.96 3.00 10.25
CA ILE A 73 -7.03 2.20 11.49
C ILE A 73 -7.78 2.97 12.59
N ALA A 74 -7.43 4.24 12.80
CA ALA A 74 -8.00 5.09 13.83
C ALA A 74 -9.46 5.50 13.55
N ALA A 75 -9.78 5.85 12.29
CA ALA A 75 -11.09 6.35 11.89
C ALA A 75 -12.07 5.24 11.49
N GLY A 76 -11.57 4.04 11.16
CA GLY A 76 -12.38 2.92 10.66
C GLY A 76 -13.01 3.18 9.28
N LYS A 77 -12.48 4.12 8.50
CA LYS A 77 -12.98 4.50 7.18
C LYS A 77 -11.90 4.28 6.15
N ALA A 78 -12.20 3.49 5.12
CA ALA A 78 -11.29 3.26 4.01
C ALA A 78 -10.98 4.57 3.25
N GLN A 79 -9.79 4.63 2.66
CA GLN A 79 -9.30 5.77 1.90
C GLN A 79 -8.80 5.33 0.52
N MET A 80 -8.96 6.21 -0.47
CA MET A 80 -8.40 6.06 -1.80
C MET A 80 -7.26 7.04 -1.97
N LEU A 81 -6.07 6.53 -2.29
CA LEU A 81 -4.89 7.35 -2.55
C LEU A 81 -4.55 7.28 -4.03
N GLU A 82 -4.15 8.41 -4.60
CA GLU A 82 -3.64 8.48 -5.97
C GLU A 82 -2.22 9.05 -5.94
N PHE A 83 -1.28 8.31 -6.53
CA PHE A 83 0.11 8.70 -6.63
C PHE A 83 0.54 8.71 -8.09
N GLY A 84 1.23 9.76 -8.50
CA GLY A 84 1.59 9.91 -9.90
C GLY A 84 2.25 11.24 -10.20
N VAL A 85 2.81 11.36 -11.40
CA VAL A 85 3.20 12.68 -11.90
C VAL A 85 1.90 13.42 -12.27
N ALA A 86 1.61 14.49 -11.54
CA ALA A 86 0.59 15.43 -11.97
C ALA A 86 1.13 16.13 -13.22
N ASP A 87 0.42 15.96 -14.34
CA ASP A 87 0.57 16.70 -15.58
C ASP A 87 1.87 16.46 -16.38
N GLU A 88 1.70 16.05 -17.65
CA GLU A 88 2.70 16.25 -18.71
C GLU A 88 3.02 17.74 -18.96
N THR A 89 2.33 18.65 -18.26
CA THR A 89 2.48 20.11 -18.33
C THR A 89 2.93 20.80 -17.03
N ALA A 90 3.19 20.07 -15.92
CA ALA A 90 3.55 20.68 -14.63
C ALA A 90 4.82 20.03 -14.04
N TRP A 91 5.97 20.53 -14.49
CA TRP A 91 7.27 20.26 -13.88
C TRP A 91 7.30 20.73 -12.42
N ARG A 92 6.99 19.83 -11.46
CA ARG A 92 7.51 19.87 -10.08
C ARG A 92 7.11 18.60 -9.33
N VAL A 93 8.12 17.77 -9.06
CA VAL A 93 8.14 16.69 -8.05
C VAL A 93 7.10 15.59 -8.26
N GLY A 94 7.30 14.76 -9.28
CA GLY A 94 6.58 13.51 -9.50
C GLY A 94 7.50 12.46 -10.12
N LEU A 95 7.30 11.19 -9.75
CA LEU A 95 8.07 9.99 -10.14
C LEU A 95 8.64 10.09 -11.57
N SER A 96 9.96 9.93 -11.71
CA SER A 96 10.75 10.11 -12.95
C SER A 96 10.39 9.17 -14.13
N CYS A 97 9.35 8.34 -14.00
CA CYS A 97 8.96 7.30 -14.93
C CYS A 97 7.58 7.51 -15.59
N GLY A 98 6.84 8.60 -15.30
CA GLY A 98 5.56 8.92 -15.97
C GLY A 98 4.39 7.98 -15.64
N GLY A 99 4.53 7.14 -14.62
CA GLY A 99 3.48 6.25 -14.15
C GLY A 99 2.60 6.86 -13.06
N ARG A 100 1.37 6.34 -12.91
CA ARG A 100 0.48 6.62 -11.79
C ARG A 100 -0.09 5.32 -11.21
N ILE A 101 -0.40 5.32 -9.92
CA ILE A 101 -1.08 4.22 -9.23
C ILE A 101 -2.21 4.77 -8.37
N ARG A 102 -3.29 3.98 -8.25
CA ARG A 102 -4.29 4.18 -7.20
C ARG A 102 -4.21 3.07 -6.20
N VAL A 103 -4.20 3.44 -4.93
CA VAL A 103 -4.04 2.54 -3.80
C VAL A 103 -5.28 2.67 -2.92
N PHE A 104 -5.99 1.56 -2.75
CA PHE A 104 -7.09 1.46 -1.82
C PHE A 104 -6.57 1.02 -0.47
N VAL A 105 -6.87 1.78 0.59
CA VAL A 105 -6.45 1.48 1.96
C VAL A 105 -7.69 1.20 2.79
N GLU A 106 -7.73 0.01 3.39
CA GLU A 106 -8.84 -0.41 4.24
C GLU A 106 -8.32 -1.06 5.53
N ARG A 107 -9.11 -0.93 6.59
CA ARG A 107 -8.85 -1.60 7.87
C ARG A 107 -9.33 -3.05 7.79
N LEU A 108 -8.57 -3.97 8.35
CA LEU A 108 -8.98 -5.36 8.57
C LEU A 108 -9.54 -5.50 9.99
N GLY A 109 -10.76 -6.03 10.11
CA GLY A 109 -11.45 -6.20 11.40
C GLY A 109 -12.34 -5.03 11.80
#